data_AF-A0A3L7P284-F1
#
_entry.id   AF-A0A3L7P284-F1
#
_cell.length_a   1.000
_cell.length_b   1.000
_cell.length_c   1.000
_cell.angle_alpha   90.00
_cell.angle_beta   90.00
_cell.angle_gamma   90.00
#
_symmetry.space_group_name_H-M   'P 1'
#
loop_
_entity.id
_entity.type
_entity.pdbx_description
1 polymer ?
#
loop_
_entity_poly.entity_id
_entity_poly.type
_entity_poly.pdbx_seq_one_letter_code
_entity_poly.pdbx_strand_id
1 'polypeptide(L)'
;MVCYWRKALSRASFAAFLMLAGCSSQSGGNAESPAPAASAAPQPGEDHGHRQSIHGGIIVPIGSDSYHAEAVFEKGGVLRLFILGKDESTVLEVEAQPLSAYAKTEGNTEAVSFVLRPAPQPGDKDGMTSQLLGHLPNELVGKRLEVTIPTVRIGGERFRVGFASTPPKEDMPVSNLSAEPEEKLFLTPGGIYTQADIKTNNNQTASRKFRGFQPSHDLKPKIGDRICPVTLTKANPDCAWVVGGKKYEFCCPPCVEEFVQLAKEKPGEIKEPSEYVKK
;
A
#
# COMPACT_ATOMS: atom_id res chain seq x y z
N MET A 1 -21.51 -33.76 57.19
CA MET A 1 -22.99 -33.76 57.35
C MET A 1 -23.52 -32.58 56.57
N VAL A 2 -23.71 -32.67 55.25
CA VAL A 2 -24.93 -33.14 54.54
C VAL A 2 -26.21 -32.50 55.10
N CYS A 3 -26.76 -31.52 54.37
CA CYS A 3 -28.11 -31.65 53.78
C CYS A 3 -28.40 -30.52 52.77
N TYR A 4 -29.01 -30.95 51.67
CA TYR A 4 -29.29 -30.26 50.41
C TYR A 4 -30.80 -29.88 50.35
N TRP A 5 -31.20 -29.19 49.27
CA TRP A 5 -32.58 -28.92 48.76
C TRP A 5 -33.21 -27.58 49.19
N ARG A 6 -33.92 -26.83 48.34
CA ARG A 6 -34.85 -27.21 47.26
C ARG A 6 -34.83 -26.23 46.07
N LYS A 7 -35.00 -26.76 44.86
CA LYS A 7 -35.44 -26.02 43.66
C LYS A 7 -36.97 -26.05 43.59
N ALA A 8 -37.60 -25.01 43.05
CA ALA A 8 -38.97 -25.08 42.52
C ALA A 8 -39.03 -24.39 41.16
N LEU A 9 -39.25 -25.22 40.13
CA LEU A 9 -39.57 -24.85 38.75
C LEU A 9 -41.09 -24.68 38.66
N SER A 10 -41.58 -23.64 38.00
CA SER A 10 -42.98 -23.55 37.58
C SER A 10 -43.02 -23.25 36.08
N ARG A 11 -43.50 -24.20 35.28
CA ARG A 11 -43.79 -24.06 33.86
C ARG A 11 -45.27 -24.35 33.67
N ALA A 12 -46.03 -23.33 33.30
CA ALA A 12 -47.42 -23.45 32.88
C ALA A 12 -47.46 -23.62 31.35
N SER A 13 -48.13 -24.67 30.89
CA SER A 13 -48.57 -24.84 29.50
C SER A 13 -50.07 -24.60 29.45
N PHE A 14 -50.53 -23.79 28.49
CA PHE A 14 -51.91 -23.84 28.02
C PHE A 14 -51.92 -23.62 26.51
N ALA A 15 -52.43 -24.62 25.79
CA ALA A 15 -52.68 -24.59 24.37
C ALA A 15 -54.15 -24.18 24.12
N ALA A 16 -54.41 -23.45 23.04
CA ALA A 16 -55.75 -23.36 22.46
C ALA A 16 -55.65 -23.25 20.93
N PHE A 17 -56.28 -24.23 20.29
CA PHE A 17 -56.50 -24.38 18.85
C PHE A 17 -57.69 -23.52 18.42
N LEU A 18 -57.62 -22.87 17.25
CA LEU A 18 -58.81 -22.47 16.50
C LEU A 18 -58.55 -22.61 15.00
N MET A 19 -59.29 -23.52 14.38
CA MET A 19 -59.41 -23.74 12.94
C MET A 19 -60.46 -22.80 12.37
N LEU A 20 -60.16 -22.14 11.25
CA LEU A 20 -61.16 -21.63 10.31
C LEU A 20 -60.74 -22.02 8.88
N ALA A 21 -61.65 -22.72 8.21
CA ALA A 21 -61.55 -23.12 6.82
C ALA A 21 -62.05 -22.00 5.89
N GLY A 22 -61.45 -21.91 4.69
CA GLY A 22 -61.95 -21.08 3.60
C GLY A 22 -61.27 -21.43 2.28
N CYS A 23 -62.00 -22.08 1.36
CA CYS A 23 -61.60 -22.27 -0.03
C CYS A 23 -62.19 -21.16 -0.91
N SER A 24 -61.39 -20.58 -1.80
CA SER A 24 -61.90 -19.95 -3.03
C SER A 24 -60.84 -20.02 -4.12
N SER A 25 -61.25 -20.42 -5.32
CA SER A 25 -60.41 -20.64 -6.51
C SER A 25 -60.41 -19.40 -7.40
N GLN A 26 -59.25 -18.94 -7.88
CA GLN A 26 -59.16 -18.09 -9.08
C GLN A 26 -57.77 -18.17 -9.72
N SER A 27 -57.79 -18.52 -11.02
CA SER A 27 -56.78 -18.49 -12.09
C SER A 27 -55.42 -17.80 -11.91
N GLY A 28 -54.41 -18.49 -12.46
CA GLY A 28 -53.63 -17.95 -13.57
C GLY A 28 -52.31 -17.26 -13.20
N GLY A 29 -51.20 -17.90 -13.56
CA GLY A 29 -49.89 -17.26 -13.60
C GLY A 29 -48.77 -18.24 -13.37
N ASN A 30 -48.10 -18.64 -14.46
CA ASN A 30 -46.77 -19.23 -14.41
C ASN A 30 -45.86 -18.25 -13.63
N ALA A 31 -45.56 -18.54 -12.37
CA ALA A 31 -44.61 -17.78 -11.57
C ALA A 31 -43.32 -18.59 -11.47
N GLU A 32 -42.42 -18.27 -12.40
CA GLU A 32 -41.03 -18.65 -12.42
C GLU A 32 -40.38 -18.36 -11.06
N SER A 33 -39.67 -19.36 -10.54
CA SER A 33 -38.85 -19.22 -9.32
C SER A 33 -37.90 -18.03 -9.50
N PRO A 34 -37.86 -17.03 -8.59
CA PRO A 34 -36.87 -15.98 -8.69
C PRO A 34 -35.50 -16.61 -8.49
N ALA A 35 -34.66 -16.49 -9.52
CA ALA A 35 -33.24 -16.78 -9.43
C ALA A 35 -32.62 -15.99 -8.27
N PRO A 36 -31.59 -16.53 -7.58
CA PRO A 36 -30.86 -15.77 -6.58
C PRO A 36 -30.32 -14.50 -7.23
N ALA A 37 -30.67 -13.35 -6.65
CA ALA A 37 -30.13 -12.06 -7.04
C ALA A 37 -28.61 -12.16 -6.99
N ALA A 38 -27.98 -12.10 -8.16
CA ALA A 38 -26.56 -11.88 -8.29
C ALA A 38 -26.22 -10.61 -7.51
N SER A 39 -25.44 -10.76 -6.44
CA SER A 39 -24.83 -9.64 -5.74
C SER A 39 -24.03 -8.86 -6.78
N ALA A 40 -24.52 -7.67 -7.11
CA ALA A 40 -23.88 -6.78 -8.06
C ALA A 40 -22.41 -6.59 -7.68
N ALA A 41 -21.54 -6.66 -8.68
CA ALA A 41 -20.15 -6.24 -8.56
C ALA A 41 -20.10 -4.79 -8.05
N PRO A 42 -19.07 -4.39 -7.27
CA PRO A 42 -18.91 -3.01 -6.85
C PRO A 42 -18.87 -2.13 -8.09
N GLN A 43 -19.72 -1.11 -8.15
CA GLN A 43 -19.53 -0.03 -9.12
C GLN A 43 -18.21 0.68 -8.82
N PRO A 44 -17.49 1.19 -9.85
CA PRO A 44 -16.33 2.03 -9.63
C PRO A 44 -16.83 3.33 -8.99
N GLY A 45 -16.73 3.38 -7.66
CA GLY A 45 -17.05 4.56 -6.86
C GLY A 45 -16.11 5.70 -7.19
N GLU A 46 -16.67 6.90 -7.14
CA GLU A 46 -15.99 8.18 -7.27
C GLU A 46 -14.60 8.20 -6.60
N ASP A 47 -13.65 8.80 -7.31
CA ASP A 47 -12.28 8.98 -6.86
C ASP A 47 -12.25 10.02 -5.72
N HIS A 48 -12.47 9.55 -4.50
CA HIS A 48 -12.25 10.34 -3.29
C HIS A 48 -10.75 10.29 -3.00
N GLY A 49 -10.05 11.41 -3.22
CA GLY A 49 -8.60 11.51 -3.01
C GLY A 49 -8.21 11.16 -1.57
N HIS A 50 -7.67 9.96 -1.37
CA HIS A 50 -7.16 9.50 -0.09
C HIS A 50 -6.00 10.40 0.38
N ARG A 51 -6.05 10.86 1.63
CA ARG A 51 -4.99 11.71 2.21
C ARG A 51 -3.71 10.90 2.41
N GLN A 52 -2.58 11.60 2.44
CA GLN A 52 -1.32 10.99 2.88
C GLN A 52 -1.49 10.50 4.32
N SER A 53 -1.27 9.20 4.52
CA SER A 53 -1.45 8.54 5.80
C SER A 53 -0.35 8.93 6.79
N ILE A 54 -0.69 9.00 8.08
CA ILE A 54 0.23 9.44 9.14
C ILE A 54 1.40 8.45 9.29
N HIS A 55 1.13 7.16 9.12
CA HIS A 55 2.14 6.10 9.29
C HIS A 55 2.71 5.60 7.95
N GLY A 56 2.33 6.24 6.84
CA GLY A 56 2.77 5.86 5.49
C GLY A 56 2.15 4.54 5.00
N GLY A 57 1.10 4.05 5.65
CA GLY A 57 0.36 2.85 5.25
C GLY A 57 -0.73 3.10 4.22
N ILE A 58 -1.41 2.02 3.85
CA ILE A 58 -2.55 2.01 2.92
C ILE A 58 -3.81 2.26 3.71
N ILE A 59 -4.54 3.34 3.39
CA ILE A 59 -5.84 3.64 4.00
C ILE A 59 -6.92 2.87 3.25
N VAL A 60 -7.76 2.15 4.00
CA VAL A 60 -8.83 1.29 3.49
C VAL A 60 -10.15 1.73 4.12
N PRO A 61 -11.14 2.18 3.33
CA PRO A 61 -12.44 2.53 3.87
C PRO A 61 -13.21 1.30 4.37
N ILE A 62 -13.94 1.45 5.46
CA ILE A 62 -14.72 0.40 6.14
C ILE A 62 -16.13 0.92 6.43
N GLY A 63 -17.15 0.12 6.14
CA GLY A 63 -18.53 0.45 6.51
C GLY A 63 -19.04 1.71 5.82
N SER A 64 -18.89 1.78 4.50
CA SER A 64 -19.30 2.95 3.69
C SER A 64 -18.65 4.25 4.17
N ASP A 65 -17.32 4.22 4.38
CA ASP A 65 -16.52 5.38 4.78
C ASP A 65 -16.77 5.88 6.21
N SER A 66 -17.47 5.09 7.04
CA SER A 66 -17.71 5.42 8.45
C SER A 66 -16.46 5.23 9.30
N TYR A 67 -15.59 4.31 8.90
CA TYR A 67 -14.33 3.99 9.54
C TYR A 67 -13.26 3.77 8.48
N HIS A 68 -12.02 3.79 8.90
CA HIS A 68 -10.89 3.45 8.06
C HIS A 68 -9.98 2.46 8.77
N ALA A 69 -9.18 1.72 8.00
CA ALA A 69 -8.02 1.05 8.54
C ALA A 69 -6.77 1.47 7.77
N GLU A 70 -5.67 1.68 8.49
CA GLU A 70 -4.36 1.91 7.87
C GLU A 70 -3.52 0.65 8.01
N ALA A 71 -3.17 0.05 6.88
CA ALA A 71 -2.29 -1.12 6.79
C ALA A 71 -0.85 -0.67 6.51
N VAL A 72 0.05 -0.91 7.47
CA VAL A 72 1.48 -0.58 7.38
C VAL A 72 2.30 -1.87 7.30
N PHE A 73 3.06 -2.02 6.22
CA PHE A 73 4.01 -3.12 6.06
C PHE A 73 5.38 -2.68 6.56
N GLU A 74 5.89 -3.32 7.61
CA GLU A 74 7.19 -3.02 8.18
C GLU A 74 8.27 -4.00 7.68
N LYS A 75 9.53 -3.65 7.96
CA LYS A 75 10.67 -4.54 7.73
C LYS A 75 10.48 -5.84 8.53
N GLY A 76 10.95 -6.96 7.97
CA GLY A 76 10.82 -8.27 8.60
C GLY A 76 9.44 -8.92 8.44
N GLY A 77 8.56 -8.37 7.59
CA GLY A 77 7.28 -8.98 7.26
C GLY A 77 6.17 -8.74 8.28
N VAL A 78 6.31 -7.73 9.16
CA VAL A 78 5.26 -7.35 10.09
C VAL A 78 4.21 -6.53 9.35
N LEU A 79 2.94 -6.93 9.47
CA LEU A 79 1.79 -6.13 9.09
C LEU A 79 1.18 -5.52 10.36
N ARG A 80 1.18 -4.19 10.40
CA ARG A 80 0.47 -3.40 11.41
C ARG A 80 -0.81 -2.83 10.83
N LEU A 81 -1.90 -2.99 11.56
CA LEU A 81 -3.21 -2.45 11.20
C LEU A 81 -3.65 -1.47 12.27
N PHE A 82 -3.80 -0.20 11.92
CA PHE A 82 -4.48 0.79 12.76
C PHE A 82 -5.95 0.86 12.36
N ILE A 83 -6.84 0.98 13.34
CA ILE A 83 -8.23 1.37 13.06
C ILE A 83 -8.32 2.88 13.25
N LEU A 84 -8.94 3.54 12.29
CA LEU A 84 -9.06 4.98 12.21
C LEU A 84 -10.53 5.38 12.15
N GLY A 85 -10.82 6.59 12.62
CA GLY A 85 -12.14 7.20 12.48
C GLY A 85 -12.46 7.61 11.05
N LYS A 86 -13.61 8.25 10.88
CA LYS A 86 -14.07 8.80 9.59
C LYS A 86 -13.11 9.83 8.98
N ASP A 87 -12.32 10.51 9.80
CA ASP A 87 -11.43 11.59 9.36
C ASP A 87 -10.06 11.12 8.81
N GLU A 88 -9.84 9.80 8.72
CA GLU A 88 -8.60 9.15 8.24
C GLU A 88 -7.34 9.45 9.06
N SER A 89 -7.45 10.12 10.21
CA SER A 89 -6.30 10.64 10.96
C SER A 89 -6.36 10.33 12.46
N THR A 90 -7.57 10.24 13.01
CA THR A 90 -7.81 9.93 14.41
C THR A 90 -7.77 8.42 14.58
N VAL A 91 -6.78 7.93 15.31
CA VAL A 91 -6.70 6.53 15.73
C VAL A 91 -7.89 6.21 16.63
N LEU A 92 -8.64 5.17 16.26
CA LEU A 92 -9.83 4.72 16.95
C LEU A 92 -9.53 3.42 17.71
N GLU A 93 -9.74 3.45 19.02
CA GLU A 93 -9.71 2.25 19.85
C GLU A 93 -10.89 1.33 19.51
N VAL A 94 -10.60 0.04 19.36
CA VAL A 94 -11.60 -1.02 19.16
C VAL A 94 -11.44 -2.12 20.20
N GLU A 95 -12.47 -2.94 20.37
CA GLU A 95 -12.38 -4.12 21.23
C GLU A 95 -11.22 -5.02 20.79
N ALA A 96 -10.36 -5.38 21.74
CA ALA A 96 -9.22 -6.23 21.50
C ALA A 96 -9.68 -7.63 21.06
N GLN A 97 -9.45 -7.95 19.79
CA GLN A 97 -9.80 -9.23 19.20
C GLN A 97 -8.70 -9.70 18.24
N PRO A 98 -8.35 -11.00 18.23
CA PRO A 98 -7.51 -11.54 17.16
C PRO A 98 -8.28 -11.56 15.84
N LEU A 99 -7.64 -11.15 14.76
CA LEU A 99 -8.22 -11.16 13.41
C LEU A 99 -7.52 -12.23 12.57
N SER A 100 -8.32 -13.12 11.98
CA SER A 100 -7.84 -14.02 10.93
C SER A 100 -7.74 -13.24 9.62
N ALA A 101 -6.54 -13.19 9.05
CA ALA A 101 -6.26 -12.55 7.79
C ALA A 101 -5.78 -13.60 6.77
N TYR A 102 -6.05 -13.34 5.50
CA TYR A 102 -5.68 -14.18 4.37
C TYR A 102 -4.93 -13.33 3.38
N ALA A 103 -3.73 -13.75 2.99
CA ALA A 103 -2.93 -13.07 1.99
C ALA A 103 -2.60 -14.00 0.84
N LYS A 104 -2.70 -13.50 -0.38
CA LYS A 104 -2.27 -14.18 -1.60
C LYS A 104 -1.47 -13.23 -2.46
N THR A 105 -0.60 -13.73 -3.32
CA THR A 105 0.05 -12.88 -4.32
C THR A 105 -0.93 -12.46 -5.40
N GLU A 106 -0.72 -11.31 -6.02
CA GLU A 106 -1.51 -10.86 -7.18
C GLU A 106 -1.53 -11.96 -8.26
N GLY A 107 -2.72 -12.23 -8.82
CA GLY A 107 -2.93 -13.27 -9.84
C GLY A 107 -2.96 -14.71 -9.33
N ASN A 108 -2.70 -14.95 -8.04
CA ASN A 108 -2.83 -16.28 -7.43
C ASN A 108 -4.24 -16.50 -6.86
N THR A 109 -4.69 -17.75 -6.84
CA THR A 109 -5.96 -18.19 -6.25
C THR A 109 -5.80 -18.69 -4.82
N GLU A 110 -4.61 -19.17 -4.45
CA GLU A 110 -4.33 -19.71 -3.12
C GLU A 110 -3.94 -18.60 -2.14
N ALA A 111 -4.67 -18.52 -1.03
CA ALA A 111 -4.38 -17.59 0.06
C ALA A 111 -3.84 -18.35 1.28
N VAL A 112 -2.80 -17.79 1.89
CA VAL A 112 -2.21 -18.27 3.13
C VAL A 112 -2.81 -17.48 4.29
N SER A 113 -3.24 -18.18 5.34
CA SER A 113 -3.82 -17.55 6.53
C SER A 113 -2.74 -17.13 7.53
N PHE A 114 -2.95 -16.00 8.20
CA PHE A 114 -2.15 -15.54 9.33
C PHE A 114 -3.05 -14.79 10.33
N VAL A 115 -2.51 -14.44 11.49
CA VAL A 115 -3.29 -13.81 12.57
C VAL A 115 -2.71 -12.44 12.91
N LEU A 116 -3.55 -11.42 12.90
CA LEU A 116 -3.26 -10.13 13.51
C LEU A 116 -3.75 -10.17 14.97
N ARG A 117 -2.85 -9.94 15.92
CA ARG A 117 -3.17 -9.93 17.35
C ARG A 117 -3.26 -8.49 17.86
N PRO A 118 -4.17 -8.19 18.81
CA PRO A 118 -4.19 -6.91 19.50
C PRO A 118 -2.82 -6.58 20.09
N ALA A 119 -2.37 -5.35 19.90
CA ALA A 119 -1.14 -4.84 20.50
C ALA A 119 -1.41 -3.46 21.12
N PRO A 120 -2.14 -3.41 22.26
CA PRO A 120 -2.55 -2.15 22.89
C PRO A 120 -1.38 -1.17 23.09
N GLN A 121 -1.66 0.11 22.86
CA GLN A 121 -0.71 1.21 23.03
C GLN A 121 -0.90 1.93 24.37
N PRO A 122 0.12 2.67 24.86
CA PRO A 122 -0.07 3.58 25.98
C PRO A 122 -1.19 4.58 25.67
N GLY A 123 -2.26 4.54 26.45
CA GLY A 123 -3.46 5.37 26.26
C GLY A 123 -4.71 4.56 25.93
N ASP A 124 -4.56 3.35 25.38
CA ASP A 124 -5.70 2.46 25.13
C ASP A 124 -6.35 2.04 26.45
N LYS A 125 -7.69 1.98 26.46
CA LYS A 125 -8.44 1.47 27.62
C LYS A 125 -8.26 -0.05 27.79
N ASP A 126 -8.45 -0.52 29.01
CA ASP A 126 -8.45 -1.96 29.32
C ASP A 126 -9.44 -2.72 28.41
N GLY A 127 -8.95 -3.78 27.76
CA GLY A 127 -9.74 -4.58 26.82
C GLY A 127 -9.90 -3.97 25.42
N MET A 128 -9.34 -2.79 25.18
CA MET A 128 -9.31 -2.13 23.88
C MET A 128 -7.91 -2.22 23.24
N THR A 129 -7.86 -1.95 21.95
CA THR A 129 -6.61 -1.77 21.21
C THR A 129 -6.80 -0.78 20.08
N SER A 130 -5.79 0.05 19.84
CA SER A 130 -5.72 0.94 18.67
C SER A 130 -4.97 0.33 17.48
N GLN A 131 -4.27 -0.79 17.67
CA GLN A 131 -3.48 -1.43 16.62
C GLN A 131 -3.44 -2.96 16.76
N LEU A 132 -3.29 -3.63 15.61
CA LEU A 132 -3.09 -5.06 15.56
C LEU A 132 -1.83 -5.41 14.77
N LEU A 133 -1.12 -6.44 15.22
CA LEU A 133 0.14 -6.88 14.63
C LEU A 133 0.08 -8.34 14.24
N GLY A 134 0.55 -8.66 13.04
CA GLY A 134 0.80 -10.03 12.62
C GLY A 134 2.05 -10.11 11.75
N HIS A 135 2.59 -11.32 11.65
CA HIS A 135 3.69 -11.59 10.73
C HIS A 135 3.13 -12.27 9.50
N LEU A 136 3.52 -11.76 8.33
CA LEU A 136 3.26 -12.43 7.07
C LEU A 136 4.03 -13.77 7.06
N PRO A 137 3.45 -14.81 6.45
CA PRO A 137 4.19 -16.00 6.08
C PRO A 137 5.44 -15.63 5.26
N ASN A 138 6.57 -16.28 5.53
CA ASN A 138 7.87 -15.94 4.94
C ASN A 138 7.82 -15.91 3.40
N GLU A 139 7.02 -16.80 2.80
CA GLU A 139 6.82 -16.88 1.36
C GLU A 139 6.09 -15.68 0.74
N LEU A 140 5.49 -14.81 1.56
CA LEU A 140 4.75 -13.62 1.12
C LEU A 140 5.52 -12.31 1.39
N VAL A 141 6.61 -12.35 2.17
CA VAL A 141 7.39 -11.15 2.50
C VAL A 141 8.02 -10.55 1.24
N GLY A 142 7.87 -9.24 1.07
CA GLY A 142 8.43 -8.50 -0.07
C GLY A 142 7.67 -8.67 -1.39
N LYS A 143 6.56 -9.42 -1.41
CA LYS A 143 5.72 -9.60 -2.60
C LYS A 143 4.54 -8.62 -2.61
N ARG A 144 3.94 -8.46 -3.79
CA ARG A 144 2.64 -7.80 -3.93
C ARG A 144 1.53 -8.75 -3.51
N LEU A 145 0.66 -8.31 -2.60
CA LEU A 145 -0.32 -9.14 -1.93
C LEU A 145 -1.73 -8.57 -2.08
N GLU A 146 -2.72 -9.44 -2.15
CA GLU A 146 -4.10 -9.12 -1.82
C GLU A 146 -4.39 -9.70 -0.43
N VAL A 147 -4.75 -8.83 0.51
CA VAL A 147 -5.08 -9.19 1.88
C VAL A 147 -6.58 -9.07 2.10
N THR A 148 -7.17 -10.08 2.72
CA THR A 148 -8.56 -10.08 3.17
C THR A 148 -8.65 -10.40 4.65
N ILE A 149 -9.40 -9.60 5.39
CA ILE A 149 -9.80 -9.83 6.78
C ILE A 149 -11.32 -10.00 6.78
N PRO A 150 -11.85 -11.23 6.86
CA PRO A 150 -13.27 -11.50 6.69
C PRO A 150 -14.17 -10.95 7.80
N THR A 151 -13.60 -10.68 8.97
CA THR A 151 -14.35 -10.17 10.12
C THR A 151 -13.47 -9.29 10.98
N VAL A 152 -13.82 -8.01 11.02
CA VAL A 152 -13.35 -7.01 11.98
C VAL A 152 -14.58 -6.52 12.73
N ARG A 153 -14.54 -6.51 14.08
CA ARG A 153 -15.62 -5.92 14.86
C ARG A 153 -15.30 -4.50 15.29
N ILE A 154 -16.18 -3.56 14.98
CA ILE A 154 -16.06 -2.15 15.36
C ILE A 154 -17.43 -1.74 15.90
N GLY A 155 -17.50 -1.29 17.16
CA GLY A 155 -18.77 -0.89 17.78
C GLY A 155 -19.85 -1.98 17.81
N GLY A 156 -19.46 -3.26 17.88
CA GLY A 156 -20.38 -4.41 17.84
C GLY A 156 -20.83 -4.85 16.44
N GLU A 157 -20.53 -4.08 15.40
CA GLU A 157 -20.82 -4.43 14.00
C GLU A 157 -19.66 -5.22 13.38
N ARG A 158 -19.94 -6.00 12.33
CA ARG A 158 -18.95 -6.83 11.64
C ARG A 158 -18.68 -6.30 10.24
N PHE A 159 -17.40 -6.09 9.93
CA PHE A 159 -16.95 -5.61 8.64
C PHE A 159 -15.97 -6.58 7.99
N ARG A 160 -15.94 -6.55 6.66
CA ARG A 160 -14.88 -7.17 5.86
C ARG A 160 -13.93 -6.08 5.39
N VAL A 161 -12.65 -6.33 5.54
CA VAL A 161 -11.59 -5.44 5.04
C VAL A 161 -10.83 -6.19 3.96
N GLY A 162 -10.63 -5.55 2.82
CA GLY A 162 -9.86 -6.10 1.71
C GLY A 162 -9.01 -5.00 1.12
N PHE A 163 -7.73 -5.28 0.91
CA PHE A 163 -6.81 -4.33 0.28
C PHE A 163 -5.73 -5.06 -0.50
N ALA A 164 -5.31 -4.46 -1.61
CA ALA A 164 -4.07 -4.85 -2.25
C ALA A 164 -2.95 -4.11 -1.55
N SER A 165 -1.85 -4.80 -1.21
CA SER A 165 -0.60 -4.11 -1.02
C SER A 165 -0.29 -3.44 -2.36
N THR A 166 -0.18 -2.12 -2.34
CA THR A 166 0.85 -1.54 -3.18
C THR A 166 2.14 -2.25 -2.77
N PRO A 167 3.05 -2.57 -3.71
CA PRO A 167 4.43 -2.82 -3.26
C PRO A 167 4.75 -1.72 -2.24
N PRO A 168 5.65 -1.94 -1.26
CA PRO A 168 6.27 -0.78 -0.63
C PRO A 168 6.55 0.21 -1.77
N LYS A 169 6.36 1.50 -1.54
CA LYS A 169 7.15 2.41 -2.36
C LYS A 169 8.60 1.97 -2.08
N GLU A 170 9.10 1.00 -2.84
CA GLU A 170 10.23 1.27 -3.67
C GLU A 170 9.92 2.66 -4.20
N ASP A 171 10.46 3.65 -3.49
CA ASP A 171 11.16 4.71 -4.19
C ASP A 171 11.71 4.01 -5.43
N MET A 172 10.99 4.18 -6.55
CA MET A 172 11.33 3.61 -7.86
C MET A 172 12.84 3.55 -7.90
N PRO A 173 13.48 2.36 -8.04
CA PRO A 173 14.88 2.18 -7.71
C PRO A 173 15.63 3.41 -8.17
N VAL A 174 16.01 4.24 -7.20
CA VAL A 174 16.71 5.50 -7.49
C VAL A 174 18.07 5.12 -8.11
N SER A 175 18.49 3.87 -7.85
CA SER A 175 19.54 3.13 -8.50
C SER A 175 19.05 1.83 -9.16
N ASN A 176 19.53 1.54 -10.36
CA ASN A 176 19.52 0.21 -10.95
C ASN A 176 20.54 -0.74 -10.28
N LEU A 177 21.37 -0.20 -9.39
CA LEU A 177 22.43 -0.90 -8.68
C LEU A 177 22.08 -1.16 -7.22
N SER A 178 22.65 -2.22 -6.63
CA SER A 178 22.67 -2.41 -5.18
C SER A 178 23.65 -1.42 -4.51
N ALA A 179 23.55 -1.26 -3.18
CA ALA A 179 24.25 -0.21 -2.44
C ALA A 179 25.79 -0.20 -2.62
N GLU A 180 26.44 -1.36 -2.62
CA GLU A 180 27.92 -1.44 -2.76
C GLU A 180 28.41 -1.03 -4.16
N PRO A 181 27.86 -1.57 -5.27
CA PRO A 181 28.16 -1.07 -6.62
C PRO A 181 27.84 0.41 -6.82
N GLU A 182 26.75 0.90 -6.22
CA GLU A 182 26.35 2.30 -6.33
C GLU A 182 27.37 3.23 -5.64
N GLU A 183 27.77 2.93 -4.40
CA GLU A 183 28.80 3.70 -3.70
C GLU A 183 30.11 3.75 -4.48
N LYS A 184 30.53 2.61 -5.06
CA LYS A 184 31.72 2.57 -5.92
C LYS A 184 31.55 3.44 -7.17
N LEU A 185 30.36 3.43 -7.79
CA LEU A 185 30.07 4.24 -8.96
C LEU A 185 30.10 5.74 -8.64
N PHE A 186 29.54 6.19 -7.52
CA PHE A 186 29.42 7.62 -7.24
C PHE A 186 30.55 8.22 -6.41
N LEU A 187 31.26 7.41 -5.61
CA LEU A 187 32.25 7.89 -4.64
C LEU A 187 33.71 7.58 -5.04
N THR A 188 33.92 6.94 -6.20
CA THR A 188 35.26 6.73 -6.77
C THR A 188 35.40 7.51 -8.08
N PRO A 189 36.47 8.29 -8.31
CA PRO A 189 36.71 8.92 -9.61
C PRO A 189 36.90 7.91 -10.76
N GLY A 190 36.68 8.34 -12.00
CA GLY A 190 36.97 7.58 -13.22
C GLY A 190 36.61 8.36 -14.48
N GLY A 191 37.34 8.13 -15.59
CA GLY A 191 37.14 8.88 -16.84
C GLY A 191 37.12 10.40 -16.62
N ILE A 192 36.04 11.07 -17.04
CA ILE A 192 35.83 12.51 -16.79
C ILE A 192 35.08 12.82 -15.49
N TYR A 193 34.67 11.81 -14.72
CA TYR A 193 34.06 11.98 -13.40
C TYR A 193 35.14 12.03 -12.32
N THR A 194 35.40 13.23 -11.80
CA THR A 194 36.56 13.54 -10.97
C THR A 194 36.23 13.63 -9.48
N GLN A 195 37.26 13.66 -8.62
CA GLN A 195 37.07 13.92 -7.19
C GLN A 195 36.41 15.29 -6.90
N ALA A 196 36.63 16.28 -7.77
CA ALA A 196 35.99 17.59 -7.65
C ALA A 196 34.47 17.48 -7.91
N ASP A 197 34.06 16.66 -8.87
CA ASP A 197 32.64 16.38 -9.15
C ASP A 197 31.97 15.70 -7.95
N ILE A 198 32.63 14.68 -7.38
CA ILE A 198 32.12 13.97 -6.19
C ILE A 198 31.87 14.94 -5.04
N LYS A 199 32.82 15.83 -4.76
CA LYS A 199 32.68 16.87 -3.73
C LYS A 199 31.56 17.86 -4.06
N THR A 200 31.45 18.27 -5.32
CA THR A 200 30.38 19.17 -5.79
C THR A 200 29.00 18.53 -5.66
N ASN A 201 28.92 17.21 -5.84
CA ASN A 201 27.72 16.41 -5.59
C ASN A 201 27.57 15.99 -4.10
N ASN A 202 28.22 16.72 -3.18
CA ASN A 202 28.12 16.53 -1.72
C ASN A 202 28.54 15.14 -1.20
N ASN A 203 29.38 14.41 -1.94
CA ASN A 203 29.78 13.03 -1.61
C ASN A 203 28.56 12.09 -1.40
N GLN A 204 27.52 12.28 -2.21
CA GLN A 204 26.32 11.46 -2.18
C GLN A 204 26.27 10.50 -3.38
N THR A 205 25.49 9.44 -3.24
CA THR A 205 25.02 8.61 -4.36
C THR A 205 23.74 9.19 -4.95
N ALA A 206 23.33 8.76 -6.13
CA ALA A 206 22.04 9.16 -6.71
C ALA A 206 20.87 8.76 -5.79
N SER A 207 20.90 7.54 -5.24
CA SER A 207 19.88 7.04 -4.31
C SER A 207 19.71 7.89 -3.06
N ARG A 208 20.80 8.44 -2.53
CA ARG A 208 20.77 9.33 -1.37
C ARG A 208 20.27 10.72 -1.72
N LYS A 209 20.73 11.29 -2.84
CA LYS A 209 20.39 12.65 -3.23
C LYS A 209 18.92 12.78 -3.65
N PHE A 210 18.40 11.78 -4.35
CA PHE A 210 17.06 11.82 -4.94
C PHE A 210 16.05 10.91 -4.24
N ARG A 211 16.22 10.67 -2.94
CA ARG A 211 15.25 9.91 -2.14
C ARG A 211 13.87 10.57 -2.21
N GLY A 212 12.84 9.78 -2.51
CA GLY A 212 11.47 10.29 -2.69
C GLY A 212 11.26 11.20 -3.91
N PHE A 213 12.25 11.29 -4.82
CA PHE A 213 12.10 12.04 -6.06
C PHE A 213 11.08 11.37 -6.97
N GLN A 214 10.19 12.17 -7.59
CA GLN A 214 9.20 11.68 -8.54
C GLN A 214 9.68 11.93 -9.97
N PRO A 215 10.01 10.88 -10.74
CA PRO A 215 10.39 11.02 -12.14
C PRO A 215 9.28 11.62 -13.00
N SER A 216 9.67 12.47 -13.95
CA SER A 216 8.78 13.00 -14.98
C SER A 216 9.26 12.55 -16.35
N HIS A 217 8.68 11.47 -16.87
CA HIS A 217 9.04 10.89 -18.16
C HIS A 217 8.23 11.48 -19.32
N ASP A 218 8.38 12.78 -19.57
CA ASP A 218 7.77 13.40 -20.74
C ASP A 218 8.55 13.02 -22.00
N LEU A 219 7.99 12.07 -22.76
CA LEU A 219 8.56 11.54 -24.01
C LEU A 219 8.48 12.53 -25.18
N LYS A 220 7.85 13.70 -25.00
CA LYS A 220 7.60 14.68 -26.07
C LYS A 220 8.15 16.07 -25.71
N PRO A 221 9.48 16.20 -25.51
CA PRO A 221 10.10 17.51 -25.26
C PRO A 221 9.85 18.47 -26.43
N LYS A 222 9.60 19.74 -26.11
CA LYS A 222 9.40 20.81 -27.09
C LYS A 222 10.76 21.36 -27.54
N ILE A 223 10.81 21.97 -28.72
CA ILE A 223 12.02 22.67 -29.19
C ILE A 223 12.46 23.70 -28.13
N GLY A 224 13.73 23.66 -27.75
CA GLY A 224 14.31 24.46 -26.68
C GLY A 224 14.27 23.82 -25.29
N ASP A 225 13.49 22.74 -25.07
CA ASP A 225 13.53 22.01 -23.80
C ASP A 225 14.89 21.30 -23.63
N ARG A 226 15.39 21.30 -22.40
CA ARG A 226 16.51 20.43 -22.02
C ARG A 226 16.06 18.98 -22.02
N ILE A 227 16.90 18.11 -22.53
CA ILE A 227 16.61 16.67 -22.65
C ILE A 227 17.60 15.85 -21.82
N CYS A 228 17.11 14.73 -21.30
CA CYS A 228 17.94 13.78 -20.58
C CYS A 228 19.01 13.21 -21.54
N PRO A 229 20.31 13.24 -21.17
CA PRO A 229 21.38 12.72 -22.01
C PRO A 229 21.28 11.23 -22.37
N VAL A 230 20.56 10.47 -21.55
CA VAL A 230 20.40 9.01 -21.68
C VAL A 230 19.20 8.67 -22.55
N THR A 231 18.02 9.20 -22.21
CA THR A 231 16.76 8.78 -22.84
C THR A 231 16.24 9.75 -23.90
N LEU A 232 16.82 10.95 -24.00
CA LEU A 232 16.36 12.06 -24.86
C LEU A 232 14.93 12.56 -24.57
N THR A 233 14.36 12.15 -23.43
CA THR A 233 13.09 12.66 -22.89
C THR A 233 13.31 14.02 -22.21
N LYS A 234 12.23 14.74 -21.85
CA LYS A 234 12.38 16.02 -21.15
C LYS A 234 13.12 15.83 -19.82
N ALA A 235 14.18 16.61 -19.61
CA ALA A 235 14.91 16.61 -18.35
C ALA A 235 14.11 17.32 -17.24
N ASN A 236 14.34 16.91 -16.00
CA ASN A 236 13.85 17.61 -14.81
C ASN A 236 15.01 18.43 -14.20
N PRO A 237 14.89 19.76 -14.06
CA PRO A 237 15.95 20.60 -13.49
C PRO A 237 16.30 20.26 -12.04
N ASP A 238 15.38 19.61 -11.30
CA ASP A 238 15.59 19.14 -9.94
C ASP A 238 16.39 17.82 -9.89
N CYS A 239 16.46 17.08 -11.00
CA CYS A 239 17.31 15.90 -11.15
C CYS A 239 18.60 16.27 -11.88
N ALA A 240 19.53 16.91 -11.16
CA ALA A 240 20.78 17.36 -11.73
C ALA A 240 22.02 16.77 -11.06
N TRP A 241 23.05 16.51 -11.86
CA TRP A 241 24.33 15.95 -11.42
C TRP A 241 25.51 16.64 -12.10
N VAL A 242 26.63 16.77 -11.39
CA VAL A 242 27.87 17.34 -11.93
C VAL A 242 28.80 16.23 -12.40
N VAL A 243 29.29 16.34 -13.64
CA VAL A 243 30.27 15.44 -14.27
C VAL A 243 31.24 16.28 -15.08
N GLY A 244 32.55 16.10 -14.90
CA GLY A 244 33.57 16.88 -15.63
C GLY A 244 33.45 18.39 -15.40
N GLY A 245 33.06 18.80 -14.19
CA GLY A 245 32.83 20.19 -13.81
C GLY A 245 31.57 20.83 -14.38
N LYS A 246 30.71 20.06 -15.06
CA LYS A 246 29.52 20.57 -15.76
C LYS A 246 28.25 19.97 -15.19
N LYS A 247 27.21 20.81 -15.06
CA LYS A 247 25.88 20.41 -14.58
C LYS A 247 25.08 19.81 -15.74
N TYR A 248 24.62 18.58 -15.57
CA TYR A 248 23.68 17.89 -16.45
C TYR A 248 22.34 17.70 -15.73
N GLU A 249 21.25 17.64 -16.51
CA GLU A 249 19.89 17.45 -16.01
C GLU A 249 19.30 16.16 -16.62
N PHE A 250 18.56 15.41 -15.81
CA PHE A 250 18.10 14.06 -16.13
C PHE A 250 16.58 13.96 -15.91
N CYS A 251 15.93 13.01 -16.58
CA CYS A 251 14.51 12.76 -16.34
C CYS A 251 14.27 11.96 -15.04
N CYS A 252 15.27 11.18 -14.62
CA CYS A 252 15.20 10.33 -13.43
C CYS A 252 16.58 9.94 -12.88
N PRO A 253 16.66 9.51 -11.62
CA PRO A 253 17.91 9.11 -10.98
C PRO A 253 18.65 7.93 -11.64
N PRO A 254 17.99 6.88 -12.17
CA PRO A 254 18.69 5.83 -12.93
C PRO A 254 19.49 6.36 -14.14
N CYS A 255 19.01 7.41 -14.80
CA CYS A 255 19.76 8.03 -15.90
C CYS A 255 21.04 8.74 -15.41
N VAL A 256 21.08 9.18 -14.15
CA VAL A 256 22.31 9.72 -13.56
C VAL A 256 23.35 8.61 -13.44
N GLU A 257 22.96 7.41 -13.05
CA GLU A 257 23.86 6.26 -12.91
C GLU A 257 24.46 5.86 -14.24
N GLU A 258 23.61 5.65 -15.24
CA GLU A 258 24.04 5.26 -16.59
C GLU A 258 24.98 6.31 -17.18
N PHE A 259 24.67 7.59 -16.95
CA PHE A 259 25.51 8.68 -17.43
C PHE A 259 26.85 8.78 -16.69
N VAL A 260 26.89 8.59 -15.37
CA VAL A 260 28.14 8.56 -14.60
C VAL A 260 28.98 7.35 -15.01
N GLN A 261 28.37 6.19 -15.25
CA GLN A 261 29.07 5.03 -15.79
C GLN A 261 29.66 5.32 -17.17
N LEU A 262 28.87 5.90 -18.08
CA LEU A 262 29.32 6.28 -19.41
C LEU A 262 30.48 7.30 -19.33
N ALA A 263 30.39 8.28 -18.43
CA ALA A 263 31.45 9.27 -18.23
C ALA A 263 32.77 8.65 -17.73
N LYS A 264 32.71 7.53 -17.01
CA LYS A 264 33.89 6.79 -16.56
C LYS A 264 34.48 5.91 -17.65
N GLU A 265 33.62 5.18 -18.36
CA GLU A 265 34.03 4.12 -19.28
C GLU A 265 34.29 4.63 -20.71
N LYS A 266 33.48 5.60 -21.16
CA LYS A 266 33.50 6.14 -22.53
C LYS A 266 33.35 7.67 -22.53
N PRO A 267 34.30 8.41 -21.93
CA PRO A 267 34.20 9.86 -21.77
C PRO A 267 34.03 10.63 -23.10
N GLY A 268 34.50 10.09 -24.23
CA GLY A 268 34.34 10.70 -25.55
C GLY A 268 32.91 10.71 -26.09
N GLU A 269 32.00 9.93 -25.51
CA GLU A 269 30.57 9.91 -25.89
C GLU A 269 29.75 10.99 -25.15
N ILE A 270 30.33 11.61 -24.12
CA ILE A 270 29.68 12.68 -23.35
C ILE A 270 29.81 14.00 -24.10
N LYS A 271 28.67 14.60 -24.45
CA LYS A 271 28.61 15.92 -25.10
C LYS A 271 28.52 17.04 -24.08
N GLU A 272 28.69 18.27 -24.54
CA GLU A 272 28.42 19.46 -23.73
C GLU A 272 26.96 19.53 -23.26
N PRO A 273 26.67 20.06 -22.06
CA PRO A 273 25.30 20.26 -21.60
C PRO A 273 24.40 21.01 -22.59
N SER A 274 24.95 21.96 -23.34
CA SER A 274 24.23 22.73 -24.35
C SER A 274 23.80 21.90 -25.58
N GLU A 275 24.42 20.74 -25.82
CA GLU A 275 24.00 19.82 -26.89
C GLU A 275 22.79 18.97 -26.50
N TYR A 276 22.48 18.88 -25.19
CA TYR A 276 21.31 18.16 -24.68
C TYR A 276 20.09 19.09 -24.60
N VAL A 277 19.75 19.68 -25.74
CA VAL A 277 18.56 20.50 -25.95
C VAL A 277 17.81 19.97 -27.17
N LYS A 278 16.49 19.91 -27.08
CA LYS A 278 15.65 19.56 -28.23
C LYS A 278 15.76 20.63 -29.31
N LYS A 279 16.31 20.24 -30.45
CA LYS A 279 16.38 21.06 -31.67
C LYS A 279 15.10 20.91 -32.50
#